data_AF-A0A2I8CNL2-F1
#
_entry.id   AF-A0A2I8CNL2-F1
#
_cell.length_a   1.000
_cell.length_b   1.000
_cell.length_c   1.000
_cell.angle_alpha   90.00
_cell.angle_beta   90.00
_cell.angle_gamma   90.00
#
_symmetry.space_group_name_H-M   'P 1'
#
loop_
_entity.id
_entity.type
_entity.pdbx_description
1 polymer ?
#
loop_
_entity_poly.entity_id
_entity_poly.type
_entity_poly.pdbx_seq_one_letter_code
_entity_poly.pdbx_strand_id
1 'polypeptide(L)'
;MNAVPQKLEYKISHTNQICKIHKEHMINVHGRIVCQSCVEKIMKQSNEKYESDKNIRILNLKMARAGIPKRHVNSGFSNYAVTHKGQDKARKTCEKFTMDFNSGVFRNLLLVGRTGTGKTHLGSSILKNIIIKNWEAIYITSADLAEDIAGAYRRSGDSEDEALKRYVKKDLLIIDEYGLHDRAEKRPQLLESVHKVLLTRYDELKPTVVISNLSLSEVREDLGDRLWSRFQHDGLDIVECDWDDARIGGGKAQ
;
A
#
# COMPACT_ATOMS: atom_id res chain seq x y z
N MET A 1 26.33 -27.34 12.91
CA MET A 1 27.75 -27.34 12.53
C MET A 1 28.02 -26.05 11.76
N ASN A 2 28.42 -24.99 12.47
CA ASN A 2 28.70 -23.69 11.87
C ASN A 2 30.13 -23.70 11.34
N ALA A 3 30.30 -23.78 10.02
CA ALA A 3 31.59 -23.52 9.40
C ALA A 3 31.87 -22.02 9.53
N VAL A 4 32.70 -21.65 10.50
CA VAL A 4 33.36 -20.34 10.53
C VAL A 4 34.29 -20.28 9.32
N PRO A 5 34.16 -19.34 8.38
CA PRO A 5 35.10 -19.24 7.28
C PRO A 5 36.49 -18.93 7.84
N GLN A 6 37.49 -19.74 7.50
CA GLN A 6 38.90 -19.43 7.75
C GLN A 6 39.19 -18.00 7.27
N LYS A 7 39.85 -17.19 8.11
CA LYS A 7 40.36 -15.87 7.73
C LYS A 7 41.20 -16.03 6.45
N LEU A 8 40.75 -15.44 5.35
CA LEU A 8 41.51 -15.33 4.11
C LEU A 8 42.73 -14.44 4.37
N GLU A 9 43.93 -15.01 4.42
CA GLU A 9 45.19 -14.27 4.41
C GLU A 9 45.46 -13.76 2.98
N TYR A 10 45.11 -12.50 2.70
CA TYR A 10 45.34 -11.90 1.39
C TYR A 10 46.81 -11.44 1.27
N LYS A 11 47.59 -12.04 0.35
CA LYS A 11 48.92 -11.53 -0.01
C LYS A 11 48.76 -10.26 -0.87
N ILE A 12 48.95 -9.10 -0.25
CA ILE A 12 49.00 -7.80 -0.93
C ILE A 12 50.46 -7.52 -1.28
N SER A 13 50.76 -7.25 -2.56
CA SER A 13 52.09 -6.78 -2.98
C SER A 13 52.02 -5.38 -3.55
N HIS A 14 52.97 -4.52 -3.17
CA HIS A 14 53.04 -3.14 -3.67
C HIS A 14 53.63 -3.11 -5.07
N THR A 15 53.14 -2.20 -5.90
CA THR A 15 53.65 -1.97 -7.26
C THR A 15 54.26 -0.58 -7.37
N ASN A 16 55.21 -0.39 -8.28
CA ASN A 16 55.76 0.94 -8.59
C ASN A 16 54.80 1.79 -9.46
N GLN A 17 53.61 1.27 -9.79
CA GLN A 17 52.63 1.99 -10.59
C GLN A 17 51.83 2.96 -9.70
N ILE A 18 51.61 4.17 -10.21
CA ILE A 18 50.79 5.19 -9.57
C ILE A 18 49.44 5.25 -10.28
N CYS A 19 48.34 5.23 -9.53
CA CYS A 19 47.01 5.38 -10.07
C CYS A 19 46.87 6.74 -10.78
N LYS A 20 46.40 6.74 -12.03
CA LYS A 20 46.20 7.97 -12.81
C LYS A 20 45.14 8.90 -12.21
N ILE A 21 44.18 8.34 -11.48
CA ILE A 21 43.02 9.04 -10.89
C ILE A 21 43.36 9.56 -9.49
N HIS A 22 43.76 8.67 -8.58
CA HIS A 22 43.94 9.00 -7.16
C HIS A 22 45.38 9.36 -6.79
N LYS A 23 46.34 9.25 -7.72
CA LYS A 23 47.77 9.57 -7.51
C LYS A 23 48.45 8.81 -6.36
N GLU A 24 47.91 7.66 -6.00
CA GLU A 24 48.43 6.74 -4.98
C GLU A 24 49.10 5.52 -5.59
N HIS A 25 49.96 4.86 -4.82
CA HIS A 25 50.57 3.58 -5.21
C HIS A 25 49.52 2.50 -5.41
N MET A 26 49.62 1.79 -6.53
CA MET A 26 48.77 0.65 -6.80
C MET A 26 49.32 -0.58 -6.07
N ILE A 27 48.40 -1.40 -5.58
CA ILE A 27 48.65 -2.71 -4.99
C ILE A 27 48.19 -3.80 -5.96
N ASN A 28 48.85 -4.93 -5.93
CA ASN A 28 48.44 -6.13 -6.64
C ASN A 28 47.71 -7.04 -5.65
N VAL A 29 46.44 -7.31 -5.94
CA VAL A 29 45.60 -8.24 -5.19
C VAL A 29 45.17 -9.35 -6.15
N HIS A 30 45.72 -10.57 -5.98
CA HIS A 30 45.43 -11.73 -6.83
C HIS A 30 45.56 -11.47 -8.35
N GLY A 31 46.63 -10.80 -8.77
CA GLY A 31 46.89 -10.50 -10.18
C GLY A 31 46.15 -9.27 -10.71
N ARG A 32 45.36 -8.58 -9.87
CA ARG A 32 44.70 -7.32 -10.23
C ARG A 32 45.45 -6.15 -9.64
N ILE A 33 45.91 -5.24 -10.50
CA ILE A 33 46.61 -4.01 -10.11
C ILE A 33 45.56 -2.90 -9.93
N VAL A 34 45.38 -2.45 -8.69
CA VAL A 34 44.37 -1.45 -8.30
C VAL A 34 44.94 -0.57 -7.18
N CYS A 35 44.52 0.69 -7.06
CA CYS A 35 44.79 1.46 -5.82
C CYS A 35 43.63 1.31 -4.84
N GLN A 36 43.91 1.55 -3.56
CA GLN A 36 42.92 1.46 -2.48
C GLN A 36 41.69 2.33 -2.75
N SER A 37 41.90 3.61 -3.08
CA SER A 37 40.81 4.55 -3.37
C SER A 37 39.92 4.13 -4.56
N CYS A 38 40.50 3.48 -5.59
CA CYS A 38 39.71 2.89 -6.69
C CYS A 38 38.81 1.75 -6.21
N VAL A 39 39.35 0.85 -5.38
CA VAL A 39 38.61 -0.30 -4.85
C VAL A 39 37.47 0.18 -3.96
N GLU A 40 37.74 1.12 -3.04
CA GLU A 40 36.73 1.69 -2.16
C GLU A 40 35.60 2.35 -2.94
N LYS A 41 35.92 3.13 -3.99
CA LYS A 41 34.90 3.75 -4.85
C LYS A 41 34.04 2.72 -5.59
N ILE A 42 34.67 1.69 -6.18
CA ILE A 42 33.96 0.62 -6.91
C ILE A 42 33.08 -0.18 -5.94
N MET A 43 33.60 -0.53 -4.77
CA MET A 43 32.85 -1.25 -3.74
C MET A 43 31.66 -0.43 -3.25
N LYS A 44 31.85 0.87 -2.97
CA LYS A 44 30.76 1.77 -2.57
C LYS A 44 29.66 1.84 -3.64
N GLN A 45 30.02 2.07 -4.91
CA GLN A 45 29.06 2.11 -6.02
C GLN A 45 28.34 0.77 -6.22
N SER A 46 29.06 -0.35 -6.09
CA SER A 46 28.49 -1.69 -6.17
C SER A 46 27.51 -1.96 -5.03
N ASN A 47 27.83 -1.55 -3.81
CA ASN A 47 26.97 -1.71 -2.64
C ASN A 47 25.71 -0.83 -2.74
N GLU A 48 25.86 0.43 -3.15
CA GLU A 48 24.72 1.34 -3.38
C GLU A 48 23.77 0.79 -4.45
N LYS A 49 24.32 0.26 -5.54
CA LYS A 49 23.53 -0.40 -6.60
C LYS A 49 22.82 -1.65 -6.07
N TYR A 50 23.53 -2.51 -5.35
CA TYR A 50 22.95 -3.73 -4.77
C TYR A 50 21.79 -3.43 -3.82
N GLU A 51 21.95 -2.46 -2.91
CA GLU A 51 20.88 -2.05 -2.01
C GLU A 51 19.72 -1.41 -2.75
N SER A 52 19.97 -0.60 -3.79
CA SER A 52 18.92 -0.06 -4.67
C SER A 52 18.12 -1.19 -5.35
N ASP A 53 18.79 -2.14 -6.00
CA ASP A 53 18.15 -3.24 -6.71
C ASP A 53 17.34 -4.13 -5.76
N LYS A 54 17.88 -4.38 -4.55
CA LYS A 54 17.19 -5.10 -3.47
C LYS A 54 15.94 -4.34 -2.99
N ASN A 55 16.03 -3.03 -2.78
CA ASN A 55 14.91 -2.20 -2.35
C ASN A 55 13.79 -2.18 -3.40
N ILE A 56 14.14 -2.05 -4.69
CA ILE A 56 13.17 -2.13 -5.80
C ILE A 56 12.48 -3.50 -5.81
N ARG A 57 13.24 -4.60 -5.64
CA ARG A 57 12.67 -5.95 -5.60
C ARG A 57 11.69 -6.13 -4.44
N ILE A 58 12.05 -5.66 -3.25
CA ILE A 58 11.18 -5.73 -2.06
C ILE A 58 9.90 -4.90 -2.29
N LEU A 59 10.04 -3.68 -2.82
CA LEU A 59 8.89 -2.82 -3.11
C LEU A 59 7.93 -3.49 -4.10
N ASN A 60 8.45 -4.08 -5.17
CA ASN A 60 7.63 -4.80 -6.16
C ASN A 60 6.89 -5.99 -5.54
N LEU A 61 7.54 -6.74 -4.64
CA LEU A 61 6.89 -7.83 -3.91
C LEU A 61 5.79 -7.34 -2.98
N LYS A 62 6.01 -6.21 -2.30
CA LYS A 62 4.97 -5.57 -1.46
C LYS A 62 3.78 -5.13 -2.30
N MET A 63 4.01 -4.45 -3.42
CA MET A 63 2.95 -4.02 -4.34
C MET A 63 2.14 -5.19 -4.90
N ALA A 64 2.82 -6.28 -5.30
CA ALA A 64 2.15 -7.47 -5.83
C ALA A 64 1.24 -8.16 -4.81
N ARG A 65 1.59 -8.09 -3.51
CA ARG A 65 0.83 -8.67 -2.40
C ARG A 65 -0.23 -7.73 -1.82
N ALA A 66 -0.24 -6.47 -2.24
CA ALA A 66 -1.10 -5.44 -1.68
C ALA A 66 -2.55 -5.50 -2.20
N GLY A 67 -2.87 -6.37 -3.16
CA GLY A 67 -4.25 -6.56 -3.64
C GLY A 67 -4.78 -5.46 -4.56
N ILE A 68 -3.90 -4.60 -5.12
CA ILE A 68 -4.32 -3.56 -6.07
C ILE A 68 -4.93 -4.22 -7.32
N PRO A 69 -6.15 -3.82 -7.75
CA PRO A 69 -6.72 -4.32 -9.00
C PRO A 69 -5.80 -4.07 -10.19
N LYS A 70 -5.63 -5.06 -11.08
CA LYS A 70 -4.69 -4.98 -12.23
C LYS A 70 -4.84 -3.70 -13.05
N ARG A 71 -6.09 -3.27 -13.29
CA ARG A 71 -6.41 -2.04 -14.03
C ARG A 71 -5.95 -0.74 -13.34
N HIS A 72 -5.66 -0.79 -12.03
CA HIS A 72 -5.22 0.36 -11.21
C HIS A 72 -3.76 0.24 -10.76
N VAL A 73 -2.99 -0.73 -11.26
CA VAL A 73 -1.54 -0.88 -10.98
C VAL A 73 -0.73 0.36 -11.40
N ASN A 74 -1.23 1.16 -12.35
CA ASN A 74 -0.59 2.41 -12.76
C ASN A 74 -1.30 3.69 -12.26
N SER A 75 -2.40 3.58 -11.49
CA SER A 75 -3.09 4.73 -10.90
C SER A 75 -2.24 5.42 -9.83
N GLY A 76 -2.07 6.74 -9.93
CA GLY A 76 -1.39 7.58 -8.95
C GLY A 76 -2.05 8.96 -8.86
N PHE A 77 -1.69 9.74 -7.84
CA PHE A 77 -2.25 11.09 -7.70
C PHE A 77 -1.89 12.01 -8.88
N SER A 78 -0.70 11.84 -9.45
CA SER A 78 -0.20 12.64 -10.58
C SER A 78 -0.95 12.38 -11.89
N ASN A 79 -1.53 11.20 -12.08
CA ASN A 79 -2.30 10.83 -13.28
C ASN A 79 -3.80 10.68 -13.01
N TYR A 80 -4.29 11.20 -11.88
CA TYR A 80 -5.70 11.34 -11.62
C TYR A 80 -6.25 12.53 -12.43
N ALA A 81 -7.22 12.27 -13.33
CA ALA A 81 -7.82 13.31 -14.14
C ALA A 81 -8.66 14.25 -13.26
N VAL A 82 -8.40 15.55 -13.40
CA VAL A 82 -9.12 16.61 -12.69
C VAL A 82 -9.72 17.55 -13.72
N THR A 83 -11.04 17.49 -13.90
CA THR A 83 -11.81 18.34 -14.81
C THR A 83 -12.65 19.37 -14.06
N HIS A 84 -12.92 19.18 -12.76
CA HIS A 84 -13.66 20.13 -11.94
C HIS A 84 -13.17 20.18 -10.48
N LYS A 85 -13.64 21.18 -9.74
CA LYS A 85 -13.21 21.47 -8.35
C LYS A 85 -13.45 20.33 -7.36
N GLY A 86 -14.50 19.52 -7.57
CA GLY A 86 -14.83 18.37 -6.74
C GLY A 86 -13.75 17.29 -6.80
N GLN A 87 -13.31 16.93 -8.01
CA GLN A 87 -12.19 16.01 -8.23
C GLN A 87 -10.87 16.54 -7.66
N ASP A 88 -10.59 17.84 -7.80
CA ASP A 88 -9.39 18.44 -7.21
C ASP A 88 -9.41 18.36 -5.68
N LYS A 89 -10.56 18.65 -5.07
CA LYS A 89 -10.76 18.54 -3.62
C LYS A 89 -10.58 17.09 -3.16
N ALA A 90 -11.20 16.13 -3.84
CA ALA A 90 -11.08 14.71 -3.52
C ALA A 90 -9.62 14.22 -3.59
N ARG A 91 -8.90 14.59 -4.68
CA ARG A 91 -7.47 14.29 -4.82
C ARG A 91 -6.66 14.89 -3.67
N LYS A 92 -6.84 16.19 -3.39
CA LYS A 92 -6.10 16.89 -2.31
C LYS A 92 -6.37 16.31 -0.94
N THR A 93 -7.62 15.92 -0.65
CA THR A 93 -7.95 15.24 0.62
C THR A 93 -7.23 13.90 0.73
N CYS A 94 -7.20 13.09 -0.34
CA CYS A 94 -6.51 11.81 -0.34
C CYS A 94 -4.97 11.97 -0.25
N GLU A 95 -4.40 12.98 -0.91
CA GLU A 95 -2.99 13.33 -0.79
C GLU A 95 -2.64 13.73 0.65
N LYS A 96 -3.45 14.63 1.25
CA LYS A 96 -3.28 15.05 2.63
C LYS A 96 -3.41 13.88 3.60
N PHE A 97 -4.42 13.04 3.46
CA PHE A 97 -4.57 11.80 4.23
C PHE A 97 -3.30 10.93 4.18
N THR A 98 -2.75 10.76 2.99
CA THR A 98 -1.52 9.95 2.79
C THR A 98 -0.31 10.61 3.45
N MET A 99 -0.16 11.93 3.36
CA MET A 99 0.92 12.68 4.01
C MET A 99 0.83 12.59 5.53
N ASP A 100 -0.37 12.80 6.09
CA ASP A 100 -0.64 12.75 7.52
C ASP A 100 -0.38 11.35 8.08
N PHE A 101 -0.88 10.29 7.41
CA PHE A 101 -0.60 8.90 7.78
C PHE A 101 0.90 8.64 7.86
N ASN A 102 1.64 9.03 6.82
CA ASN A 102 3.10 8.83 6.77
C ASN A 102 3.85 9.65 7.83
N SER A 103 3.22 10.66 8.39
CA SER A 103 3.74 11.51 9.47
C SER A 103 3.29 11.03 10.86
N GLY A 104 2.55 9.92 10.95
CA GLY A 104 2.06 9.33 12.20
C GLY A 104 0.71 9.86 12.67
N VAL A 105 -0.01 10.63 11.85
CA VAL A 105 -1.37 11.09 12.15
C VAL A 105 -2.37 10.13 11.51
N PHE A 106 -2.95 9.25 12.32
CA PHE A 106 -3.85 8.20 11.86
C PHE A 106 -5.31 8.61 12.04
N ARG A 107 -6.13 8.31 11.04
CA ARG A 107 -7.59 8.50 11.03
C ARG A 107 -8.22 7.63 9.95
N ASN A 108 -9.54 7.49 9.95
CA ASN A 108 -10.26 6.80 8.89
C ASN A 108 -10.54 7.72 7.70
N LEU A 109 -10.77 7.13 6.53
CA LEU A 109 -11.20 7.84 5.32
C LEU A 109 -12.37 7.11 4.68
N LEU A 110 -13.41 7.85 4.31
CA LEU A 110 -14.57 7.34 3.60
C LEU A 110 -14.69 8.01 2.22
N LEU A 111 -14.63 7.21 1.17
CA LEU A 111 -14.89 7.63 -0.22
C LEU A 111 -16.25 7.09 -0.64
N VAL A 112 -17.24 7.96 -0.85
CA VAL A 112 -18.62 7.60 -1.24
C VAL A 112 -19.02 8.27 -2.55
N GLY A 113 -20.12 7.85 -3.16
CA GLY A 113 -20.65 8.44 -4.39
C GLY A 113 -20.68 7.48 -5.57
N ARG A 114 -21.16 7.92 -6.73
CA ARG A 114 -21.54 7.03 -7.84
C ARG A 114 -20.36 6.26 -8.46
N THR A 115 -20.66 5.17 -9.17
CA THR A 115 -19.65 4.39 -9.90
C THR A 115 -19.00 5.24 -11.00
N GLY A 116 -17.70 5.03 -11.24
CA GLY A 116 -16.99 5.71 -12.33
C GLY A 116 -16.41 7.08 -11.98
N THR A 117 -16.47 7.48 -10.71
CA THR A 117 -15.98 8.77 -10.21
C THR A 117 -14.50 8.76 -9.81
N GLY A 118 -13.83 7.62 -9.93
CA GLY A 118 -12.39 7.49 -9.70
C GLY A 118 -11.98 7.17 -8.25
N LYS A 119 -12.91 6.74 -7.39
CA LYS A 119 -12.60 6.35 -6.00
C LYS A 119 -11.55 5.23 -5.90
N THR A 120 -11.71 4.16 -6.68
CA THR A 120 -10.73 3.05 -6.76
C THR A 120 -9.34 3.53 -7.21
N HIS A 121 -9.26 4.55 -8.09
CA HIS A 121 -7.99 5.18 -8.48
C HIS A 121 -7.36 5.92 -7.31
N LEU A 122 -8.15 6.71 -6.56
CA LEU A 122 -7.69 7.42 -5.37
C LEU A 122 -7.23 6.45 -4.27
N GLY A 123 -8.02 5.41 -3.98
CA GLY A 123 -7.65 4.34 -3.03
C GLY A 123 -6.36 3.63 -3.42
N SER A 124 -6.21 3.27 -4.69
CA SER A 124 -4.97 2.68 -5.21
C SER A 124 -3.78 3.64 -5.11
N SER A 125 -4.01 4.94 -5.25
CA SER A 125 -2.97 5.98 -5.14
C SER A 125 -2.50 6.14 -3.69
N ILE A 126 -3.43 6.12 -2.73
CA ILE A 126 -3.13 6.11 -1.28
C ILE A 126 -2.26 4.90 -0.97
N LEU A 127 -2.74 3.69 -1.30
CA LEU A 127 -2.06 2.43 -0.97
C LEU A 127 -0.60 2.42 -1.43
N LYS A 128 -0.34 2.86 -2.67
CA LYS A 128 1.02 2.89 -3.22
C LYS A 128 1.93 3.81 -2.45
N ASN A 129 1.47 5.03 -2.16
CA ASN A 129 2.29 6.00 -1.45
C ASN A 129 2.58 5.56 0.00
N ILE A 130 1.65 4.83 0.63
CA ILE A 130 1.86 4.22 1.95
C ILE A 130 2.90 3.09 1.89
N ILE A 131 2.80 2.19 0.90
CA ILE A 131 3.77 1.08 0.75
C ILE A 131 5.18 1.59 0.39
N ILE A 132 5.28 2.65 -0.44
CA ILE A 132 6.56 3.29 -0.77
C ILE A 132 7.26 3.84 0.48
N LYS A 133 6.49 4.28 1.48
CA LYS A 133 7.00 4.69 2.80
C LYS A 133 7.19 3.52 3.78
N ASN A 134 7.20 2.30 3.26
CA ASN A 134 7.54 1.04 3.93
C ASN A 134 6.50 0.50 4.92
N TRP A 135 5.32 1.12 5.02
CA TRP A 135 4.20 0.62 5.81
C TRP A 135 3.59 -0.66 5.22
N GLU A 136 2.94 -1.47 6.06
CA GLU A 136 2.16 -2.62 5.61
C GLU A 136 0.73 -2.20 5.28
N ALA A 137 0.37 -2.19 3.99
CA ALA A 137 -0.97 -1.89 3.55
C ALA A 137 -1.55 -3.00 2.67
N ILE A 138 -2.88 -3.17 2.70
CA ILE A 138 -3.60 -4.10 1.84
C ILE A 138 -4.88 -3.47 1.29
N TYR A 139 -5.23 -3.86 0.07
CA TYR A 139 -6.44 -3.51 -0.66
C TYR A 139 -7.24 -4.78 -0.88
N ILE A 140 -8.53 -4.73 -0.61
CA ILE A 140 -9.44 -5.86 -0.82
C ILE A 140 -10.86 -5.34 -1.07
N THR A 141 -11.67 -6.09 -1.82
CA THR A 141 -13.10 -5.77 -1.90
C THR A 141 -13.81 -6.22 -0.63
N SER A 142 -14.94 -5.60 -0.29
CA SER A 142 -15.77 -6.01 0.86
C SER A 142 -16.23 -7.46 0.73
N ALA A 143 -16.54 -7.92 -0.49
CA ALA A 143 -16.94 -9.30 -0.76
C ALA A 143 -15.80 -10.29 -0.54
N ASP A 144 -14.62 -10.04 -1.13
CA ASP A 144 -13.47 -10.93 -0.99
C ASP A 144 -13.01 -11.01 0.48
N LEU A 145 -13.09 -9.91 1.22
CA LEU A 145 -12.78 -9.88 2.66
C LEU A 145 -13.73 -10.79 3.44
N ALA A 146 -15.03 -10.64 3.20
CA ALA A 146 -16.03 -11.43 3.87
C ALA A 146 -15.93 -12.92 3.50
N GLU A 147 -15.71 -13.24 2.23
CA GLU A 147 -15.53 -14.60 1.76
C GLU A 147 -14.26 -15.26 2.32
N ASP A 148 -13.15 -14.52 2.46
CA ASP A 148 -11.93 -15.06 3.05
C ASP A 148 -12.12 -15.44 4.52
N ILE A 149 -12.81 -14.59 5.27
CA ILE A 149 -13.10 -14.81 6.70
C ILE A 149 -14.12 -15.94 6.87
N ALA A 150 -15.27 -15.84 6.18
CA ALA A 150 -16.32 -16.85 6.25
C ALA A 150 -15.83 -18.21 5.73
N GLY A 151 -14.92 -18.23 4.74
CA GLY A 151 -14.35 -19.45 4.17
C GLY A 151 -13.24 -20.08 5.00
N ALA A 152 -12.80 -19.47 6.11
CA ALA A 152 -11.61 -19.91 6.85
C ALA A 152 -11.70 -21.35 7.35
N TYR A 153 -12.87 -21.78 7.84
CA TYR A 153 -13.08 -23.15 8.31
C TYR A 153 -12.92 -24.23 7.21
N ARG A 154 -12.93 -23.84 5.93
CA ARG A 154 -12.76 -24.77 4.80
C ARG A 154 -11.29 -25.08 4.50
N ARG A 155 -10.35 -24.31 5.07
CA ARG A 155 -8.90 -24.50 4.87
C ARG A 155 -8.31 -25.24 6.05
N SER A 156 -7.55 -26.29 5.77
CA SER A 156 -6.88 -27.07 6.82
C SER A 156 -5.86 -26.20 7.56
N GLY A 157 -6.02 -26.08 8.89
CA GLY A 157 -5.16 -25.27 9.73
C GLY A 157 -5.34 -23.76 9.60
N ASP A 158 -6.50 -23.29 9.11
CA ASP A 158 -6.90 -21.89 9.16
C ASP A 158 -8.15 -21.76 10.05
N SER A 159 -8.29 -20.61 10.69
CA SER A 159 -9.42 -20.27 11.54
C SER A 159 -9.94 -18.89 11.19
N GLU A 160 -11.19 -18.60 11.59
CA GLU A 160 -11.77 -17.27 11.39
C GLU A 160 -10.89 -16.17 12.02
N ASP A 161 -10.33 -16.44 13.20
CA ASP A 161 -9.43 -15.52 13.90
C ASP A 161 -8.11 -15.31 13.15
N GLU A 162 -7.55 -16.36 12.55
CA GLU A 162 -6.34 -16.24 11.72
C GLU A 162 -6.62 -15.46 10.43
N ALA A 163 -7.79 -15.67 9.81
CA ALA A 163 -8.23 -14.91 8.67
C ALA A 163 -8.40 -13.43 9.00
N LEU A 164 -9.08 -13.11 10.10
CA LEU A 164 -9.25 -11.76 10.59
C LEU A 164 -7.90 -11.07 10.88
N LYS A 165 -6.96 -11.78 11.52
CA LYS A 165 -5.61 -11.27 11.80
C LYS A 165 -4.84 -10.87 10.54
N ARG A 166 -5.13 -11.46 9.37
CA ARG A 166 -4.48 -11.06 8.09
C ARG A 166 -4.75 -9.59 7.75
N TYR A 167 -5.93 -9.10 8.10
CA TYR A 167 -6.40 -7.75 7.81
C TYR A 167 -6.19 -6.79 8.97
N VAL A 168 -6.33 -7.25 10.21
CA VAL A 168 -6.14 -6.40 11.40
C VAL A 168 -4.68 -5.96 11.55
N LYS A 169 -3.70 -6.84 11.30
CA LYS A 169 -2.28 -6.52 11.51
C LYS A 169 -1.72 -5.46 10.56
N LYS A 170 -2.44 -5.13 9.48
CA LYS A 170 -1.99 -4.15 8.47
C LYS A 170 -2.09 -2.74 9.02
N ASP A 171 -1.07 -1.94 8.76
CA ASP A 171 -1.05 -0.52 9.15
C ASP A 171 -2.18 0.24 8.46
N LEU A 172 -2.47 -0.09 7.20
CA LEU A 172 -3.63 0.42 6.47
C LEU A 172 -4.41 -0.73 5.79
N LEU A 173 -5.72 -0.71 5.96
CA LEU A 173 -6.65 -1.54 5.21
C LEU A 173 -7.50 -0.64 4.31
N ILE A 174 -7.58 -0.97 3.02
CA ILE A 174 -8.52 -0.36 2.08
C ILE A 174 -9.57 -1.41 1.72
N ILE A 175 -10.83 -1.09 2.01
CA ILE A 175 -11.99 -1.91 1.66
C ILE A 175 -12.73 -1.22 0.52
N ASP A 176 -12.76 -1.86 -0.66
CA ASP A 176 -13.46 -1.37 -1.85
C ASP A 176 -14.82 -2.03 -2.03
N GLU A 177 -15.71 -1.36 -2.77
CA GLU A 177 -17.05 -1.84 -3.10
C GLU A 177 -17.90 -2.23 -1.86
N TYR A 178 -17.71 -1.50 -0.75
CA TYR A 178 -18.47 -1.70 0.48
C TYR A 178 -19.98 -1.50 0.25
N GLY A 179 -20.80 -2.41 0.78
CA GLY A 179 -22.27 -2.38 0.69
C GLY A 179 -22.87 -2.79 -0.67
N LEU A 180 -22.04 -3.04 -1.70
CA LEU A 180 -22.53 -3.41 -3.04
C LEU A 180 -23.04 -4.86 -3.09
N HIS A 181 -22.39 -5.77 -2.35
CA HIS A 181 -22.70 -7.20 -2.38
C HIS A 181 -23.77 -7.59 -1.35
N ASP A 182 -23.84 -6.89 -0.21
CA ASP A 182 -24.77 -7.18 0.88
C ASP A 182 -26.24 -6.97 0.47
N ARG A 183 -26.49 -5.96 -0.37
CA ARG A 183 -27.82 -5.63 -0.91
C ARG A 183 -28.26 -6.57 -2.04
N ALA A 184 -27.32 -7.13 -2.80
CA ALA A 184 -27.63 -7.99 -3.94
C ALA A 184 -27.92 -9.45 -3.53
N GLU A 185 -27.16 -10.00 -2.57
CA GLU A 185 -27.20 -11.43 -2.27
C GLU A 185 -27.89 -11.80 -0.93
N LYS A 186 -28.34 -10.81 -0.13
CA LYS A 186 -28.95 -11.03 1.20
C LYS A 186 -28.10 -11.96 2.10
N ARG A 187 -26.79 -11.69 2.20
CA ARG A 187 -25.86 -12.46 3.03
C ARG A 187 -25.40 -11.65 4.25
N PRO A 188 -26.25 -11.42 5.27
CA PRO A 188 -25.92 -10.60 6.45
C PRO A 188 -24.65 -11.09 7.19
N GLN A 189 -24.36 -12.40 7.14
CA GLN A 189 -23.16 -13.00 7.71
C GLN A 189 -21.85 -12.51 7.06
N LEU A 190 -21.88 -12.09 5.80
CA LEU A 190 -20.71 -11.53 5.12
C LEU A 190 -20.42 -10.12 5.61
N LEU A 191 -21.46 -9.30 5.74
CA LEU A 191 -21.35 -7.95 6.32
C LEU A 191 -20.85 -7.98 7.76
N GLU A 192 -21.32 -8.94 8.57
CA GLU A 192 -20.87 -9.13 9.95
C GLU A 192 -19.35 -9.37 10.03
N SER A 193 -18.79 -10.14 9.08
CA SER A 193 -17.34 -10.38 9.01
C SER A 193 -16.56 -9.09 8.76
N VAL A 194 -17.06 -8.23 7.87
CA VAL A 194 -16.45 -6.91 7.57
C VAL A 194 -16.57 -5.98 8.77
N HIS A 195 -17.73 -5.94 9.42
CA HIS A 195 -17.95 -5.16 10.65
C HIS A 195 -17.00 -5.61 11.77
N LYS A 196 -16.79 -6.92 11.94
CA LYS A 196 -15.85 -7.47 12.92
C LYS A 196 -14.43 -6.96 12.67
N VAL A 197 -13.97 -6.95 11.42
CA VAL A 197 -12.66 -6.38 11.04
C VAL A 197 -12.58 -4.89 11.38
N LEU A 198 -13.61 -4.10 11.03
CA LEU A 198 -13.62 -2.67 11.30
C LEU A 198 -13.57 -2.36 12.80
N LEU A 199 -14.33 -3.11 13.61
CA LEU A 199 -14.33 -3.00 15.07
C LEU A 199 -12.97 -3.36 15.67
N THR A 200 -12.40 -4.52 15.29
CA THR A 200 -11.10 -4.92 15.83
C THR A 200 -9.99 -3.95 15.42
N ARG A 201 -10.03 -3.42 14.19
CA ARG A 201 -9.06 -2.40 13.76
C ARG A 201 -9.19 -1.10 14.53
N TYR A 202 -10.41 -0.70 14.88
CA TYR A 202 -10.64 0.43 15.78
C TYR A 202 -10.00 0.17 17.16
N ASP A 203 -10.26 -1.00 17.76
CA ASP A 203 -9.70 -1.35 19.08
C ASP A 203 -8.16 -1.42 19.06
N GLU A 204 -7.56 -1.73 17.90
CA GLU A 204 -6.10 -1.79 17.68
C GLU A 204 -5.49 -0.47 17.16
N LEU A 205 -6.27 0.63 17.11
CA LEU A 205 -5.83 1.94 16.60
C LEU A 205 -5.29 1.89 15.16
N LYS A 206 -5.84 1.01 14.32
CA LYS A 206 -5.43 0.79 12.94
C LYS A 206 -6.40 1.49 11.96
N PRO A 207 -5.96 2.54 11.24
CA PRO A 207 -6.83 3.29 10.33
C PRO A 207 -7.31 2.47 9.13
N THR A 208 -8.49 2.78 8.63
CA THR A 208 -9.12 2.09 7.50
C THR A 208 -9.67 3.08 6.49
N VAL A 209 -9.50 2.78 5.21
CA VAL A 209 -10.16 3.48 4.10
C VAL A 209 -11.31 2.62 3.62
N VAL A 210 -12.52 3.17 3.61
CA VAL A 210 -13.70 2.51 3.05
C VAL A 210 -14.10 3.22 1.76
N ILE A 211 -14.35 2.46 0.70
CA ILE A 211 -14.79 2.95 -0.59
C ILE A 211 -16.13 2.29 -0.91
N SER A 212 -17.15 3.10 -1.19
CA SER A 212 -18.50 2.62 -1.47
C SER A 212 -19.14 3.38 -2.63
N ASN A 213 -20.02 2.69 -3.38
CA ASN A 213 -20.89 3.33 -4.36
C ASN A 213 -22.19 3.88 -3.76
N LEU A 214 -22.42 3.63 -2.46
CA LEU A 214 -23.55 4.14 -1.70
C LEU A 214 -23.36 5.64 -1.38
N SER A 215 -24.46 6.30 -1.05
CA SER A 215 -24.45 7.63 -0.43
C SER A 215 -23.94 7.57 1.01
N LEU A 216 -23.54 8.72 1.57
CA LEU A 216 -23.09 8.79 2.96
C LEU A 216 -24.15 8.29 3.95
N SER A 217 -25.43 8.63 3.71
CA SER A 217 -26.55 8.19 4.56
C SER A 217 -26.72 6.67 4.54
N GLU A 218 -26.60 6.05 3.36
CA GLU A 218 -26.73 4.60 3.21
C GLU A 218 -25.57 3.86 3.86
N VAL A 219 -24.32 4.36 3.72
CA VAL A 219 -23.17 3.77 4.43
C VAL A 219 -23.36 3.88 5.94
N ARG A 220 -23.87 5.01 6.44
CA ARG A 220 -24.14 5.18 7.88
C ARG A 220 -25.21 4.22 8.38
N GLU A 221 -26.27 3.99 7.61
CA GLU A 221 -27.30 3.01 7.92
C GLU A 221 -26.73 1.59 7.93
N ASP A 222 -25.97 1.21 6.90
CA ASP A 222 -25.38 -0.12 6.77
C ASP A 222 -24.33 -0.43 7.87
N LEU A 223 -23.58 0.57 8.32
CA LEU A 223 -22.66 0.42 9.47
C LEU A 223 -23.42 0.36 10.80
N GLY A 224 -24.56 1.04 10.91
CA GLY A 224 -25.31 1.21 12.16
C GLY A 224 -24.61 2.12 13.17
N ASP A 225 -25.39 2.66 14.12
CA ASP A 225 -24.94 3.70 15.05
C ASP A 225 -23.67 3.32 15.83
N ARG A 226 -23.60 2.05 16.26
CA ARG A 226 -22.51 1.54 17.10
C ARG A 226 -21.15 1.56 16.36
N LEU A 227 -21.13 1.08 15.12
CA LEU A 227 -19.89 1.01 14.33
C LEU A 227 -19.58 2.38 13.75
N TRP A 228 -20.58 3.11 13.27
CA TRP A 228 -20.42 4.49 12.80
C TRP A 228 -19.76 5.38 13.87
N SER A 229 -20.24 5.30 15.11
CA SER A 229 -19.67 6.06 16.24
C SER A 229 -18.18 5.77 16.46
N ARG A 230 -17.74 4.52 16.33
CA ARG A 230 -16.32 4.15 16.46
C ARG A 230 -15.52 4.57 15.23
N PHE A 231 -16.10 4.41 14.04
CA PHE A 231 -15.44 4.74 12.79
C PHE A 231 -15.08 6.22 12.68
N GLN A 232 -15.85 7.11 13.31
CA GLN A 232 -15.57 8.56 13.35
C GLN A 232 -14.80 9.03 14.59
N HIS A 233 -14.60 8.18 15.61
CA HIS A 233 -14.11 8.58 16.93
C HIS A 233 -12.72 9.23 16.89
N ASP A 234 -11.76 8.59 16.22
CA ASP A 234 -10.38 9.08 16.11
C ASP A 234 -10.16 9.99 14.89
N GLY A 235 -11.24 10.54 14.34
CA GLY A 235 -11.25 11.34 13.13
C GLY A 235 -11.64 10.54 11.88
N LEU A 236 -12.41 11.20 11.03
CA LEU A 236 -12.89 10.66 9.76
C LEU A 236 -12.85 11.76 8.70
N ASP A 237 -12.06 11.55 7.65
CA ASP A 237 -12.20 12.32 6.43
C ASP A 237 -13.30 11.71 5.57
N ILE A 238 -14.22 12.54 5.06
CA ILE A 238 -15.28 12.11 4.15
C ILE A 238 -15.08 12.82 2.80
N VAL A 239 -15.09 12.05 1.73
CA VAL A 239 -15.04 12.55 0.35
C VAL A 239 -16.25 12.00 -0.40
N GLU A 240 -17.15 12.91 -0.75
CA GLU A 240 -18.32 12.63 -1.57
C GLU A 240 -17.96 12.87 -3.05
N CYS A 241 -17.95 11.78 -3.82
CA CYS A 241 -17.62 11.77 -5.23
C CYS A 241 -18.88 11.83 -6.08
N ASP A 242 -19.50 13.00 -6.16
CA ASP A 242 -20.75 13.26 -6.87
C ASP A 242 -20.51 13.96 -8.21
N TRP A 243 -20.03 13.21 -9.19
CA TRP A 243 -19.87 13.67 -10.57
C TRP A 243 -20.10 12.55 -11.57
N ASP A 244 -20.15 12.89 -12.85
CA ASP A 244 -20.44 11.95 -13.92
C ASP A 244 -19.35 10.88 -14.09
N ASP A 245 -19.76 9.72 -14.62
CA ASP A 245 -18.87 8.59 -14.86
C ASP A 245 -17.84 8.94 -15.93
N ALA A 246 -16.57 9.04 -15.52
CA ALA A 246 -15.45 9.37 -16.40
C ALA A 246 -15.23 8.32 -17.51
N ARG A 247 -15.76 7.10 -17.38
CA ARG A 247 -15.67 6.04 -18.40
C ARG A 247 -16.63 6.24 -19.57
N ILE A 248 -17.69 7.01 -19.36
CA ILE A 248 -18.75 7.25 -20.34
C ILE A 248 -18.52 8.58 -21.10
N GLY A 249 -17.56 9.40 -20.64
CA GLY A 249 -17.24 10.74 -21.17
C GLY A 249 -16.50 10.81 -22.51
N GLY A 250 -16.84 9.96 -23.48
CA GLY A 250 -16.52 10.13 -24.91
C GLY A 250 -17.73 10.53 -25.77
N GLY A 251 -18.92 10.68 -25.18
CA GLY A 251 -20.11 11.18 -25.88
C GLY A 251 -20.15 12.70 -25.85
N LYS A 252 -19.86 13.34 -26.98
CA LYS A 252 -20.13 14.76 -27.19
C LYS A 252 -21.63 15.03 -26.91
N ALA A 253 -21.93 15.98 -26.02
CA ALA A 253 -23.22 16.64 -26.03
C ALA A 253 -23.24 17.59 -27.26
N GLN A 254 -24.19 17.36 -28.16
CA GLN A 254 -24.65 18.34 -29.14
C GLN A 254 -25.70 19.24 -28.50
#